data_AF-A0AA35CM94-F1
#
_entry.id   AF-A0AA35CM94-F1
#
_cell.length_a   1.000
_cell.length_b   1.000
_cell.length_c   1.000
_cell.angle_alpha   90.00
_cell.angle_beta   90.00
_cell.angle_gamma   90.00
#
_symmetry.space_group_name_H-M   'P 1'
#
loop_
_entity.id
_entity.type
_entity.pdbx_description
1 polymer ?
#
loop_
_entity_poly.entity_id
_entity_poly.type
_entity_poly.pdbx_seq_one_letter_code
_entity_poly.pdbx_strand_id
1 'polypeptide(L)'
;MPYLRFLAELRPARPVESLDVALVVEDATGAAFFTDVMLQDGGFLTGWQPHTQEVLRRARDASGNPLPVRHYCAVGRGPMILVLPNRGEVTSGLDVTIRASDPMPRLSLAHEFGAHRSTAPAPASEAVLAATTRAATLDGQQVPGWGSRFLFAPAVDAKFEVDPEYRADLSDPPQTPPARPHMRVFASLKEWVSGPERF
;
A
#
# COMPACT_ATOMS: atom_id res chain seq x y z
N MET A 1 -1.70 10.26 11.92
CA MET A 1 -0.24 10.06 12.04
C MET A 1 0.33 9.77 10.66
N PRO A 2 1.22 10.62 10.12
CA PRO A 2 2.05 10.26 8.99
C PRO A 2 2.96 9.09 9.39
N TYR A 3 3.11 8.11 8.52
CA TYR A 3 4.07 7.01 8.64
C TYR A 3 5.11 7.25 7.55
N LEU A 4 6.38 6.98 7.79
CA LEU A 4 7.41 7.04 6.75
C LEU A 4 8.07 5.66 6.67
N ARG A 5 8.13 5.09 5.47
CA ARG A 5 8.94 3.89 5.21
C ARG A 5 10.23 4.31 4.53
N PHE A 6 11.35 3.95 5.14
CA PHE A 6 12.66 4.05 4.52
C PHE A 6 13.06 2.66 4.00
N LEU A 7 13.50 2.61 2.75
CA LEU A 7 14.12 1.42 2.15
C LEU A 7 15.54 1.81 1.76
N ALA A 8 16.51 1.07 2.27
CA ALA A 8 17.90 1.17 1.88
C ALA A 8 18.36 -0.19 1.35
N GLU A 9 18.93 -0.19 0.15
CA GLU A 9 19.61 -1.36 -0.41
C GLU A 9 21.10 -1.25 -0.09
N LEU A 10 21.65 -2.25 0.60
CA LEU A 10 23.08 -2.35 0.86
C LEU A 10 23.68 -3.29 -0.19
N ARG A 11 24.62 -2.80 -1.00
CA ARG A 11 25.40 -3.60 -1.98
C ARG A 11 26.87 -3.69 -1.58
N PRO A 12 27.21 -4.35 -0.49
CA PRO A 12 28.59 -4.46 -0.02
C PRO A 12 29.38 -5.41 -0.93
N ALA A 13 30.65 -5.09 -1.16
CA ALA A 13 31.56 -5.94 -1.95
C ALA A 13 31.99 -7.22 -1.21
N ARG A 14 31.67 -7.33 0.09
CA ARG A 14 31.98 -8.46 0.97
C ARG A 14 30.77 -8.75 1.86
N PRO A 15 30.66 -9.98 2.41
CA PRO A 15 29.63 -10.29 3.40
C PRO A 15 29.67 -9.31 4.58
N VAL A 16 28.49 -8.91 5.06
CA VAL A 16 28.31 -8.00 6.20
C VAL A 16 28.30 -8.82 7.47
N GLU A 17 29.20 -8.52 8.40
CA GLU A 17 29.29 -9.19 9.69
C GLU A 17 28.45 -8.51 10.78
N SER A 18 28.31 -7.18 10.70
CA SER A 18 27.51 -6.37 11.62
C SER A 18 26.92 -5.15 10.91
N LEU A 19 25.80 -4.65 11.43
CA LEU A 19 25.11 -3.47 10.93
C LEU A 19 24.67 -2.59 12.11
N ASP A 20 25.09 -1.34 12.08
CA ASP A 20 24.59 -0.30 12.98
C ASP A 20 23.57 0.57 12.25
N VAL A 21 22.36 0.67 12.81
CA VAL A 21 21.28 1.49 12.26
C VAL A 21 20.99 2.64 13.22
N ALA A 22 21.25 3.87 12.79
CA ALA A 22 20.92 5.08 13.53
C ALA A 22 19.71 5.78 12.88
N LEU A 23 18.66 5.99 13.67
CA LEU A 23 17.48 6.75 13.26
C LEU A 23 17.60 8.16 13.85
N VAL A 24 17.85 9.14 13.00
CA VAL A 24 18.06 10.54 13.40
C VAL A 24 16.84 11.37 12.97
N VAL A 25 16.30 12.15 13.92
CA VAL A 25 15.20 13.09 13.68
C VAL A 25 15.67 14.48 14.03
N GLU A 26 15.64 15.38 13.06
CA GLU A 26 16.02 16.78 13.20
C GLU A 26 14.82 17.68 12.86
N ASP A 27 14.74 18.85 13.49
CA ASP A 27 13.72 19.89 13.25
C ASP A 27 12.25 19.41 13.32
N ALA A 28 11.93 18.47 14.22
CA ALA A 28 10.57 17.94 14.38
C ALA A 28 9.89 18.38 15.69
N THR A 29 8.57 18.53 15.67
CA THR A 29 7.73 18.76 16.87
C THR A 29 6.69 17.65 17.00
N GLY A 30 6.62 16.97 18.16
CA GLY A 30 5.66 15.89 18.44
C GLY A 30 6.33 14.56 18.84
N ALA A 31 5.55 13.48 18.86
CA ALA A 31 6.05 12.13 19.16
C ALA A 31 6.35 11.36 17.87
N ALA A 32 7.55 10.80 17.76
CA ALA A 32 7.95 9.90 16.70
C ALA A 32 7.95 8.46 17.20
N PHE A 33 7.33 7.56 16.44
CA PHE A 33 7.33 6.12 16.71
C PHE A 33 8.03 5.42 15.56
N PHE A 34 9.05 4.64 15.89
CA PHE A 34 9.75 3.78 14.93
C PHE A 34 9.28 2.37 15.15
N THR A 35 8.77 1.75 14.09
CA THR A 35 8.30 0.37 14.12
C THR A 35 9.06 -0.40 13.05
N ASP A 36 9.53 -1.59 13.41
CA ASP A 36 10.06 -2.60 12.49
C ASP A 36 11.26 -2.17 11.64
N VAL A 37 12.48 -2.38 12.16
CA VAL A 37 13.69 -2.47 11.33
C VAL A 37 13.82 -3.90 10.84
N MET A 38 13.67 -4.12 9.53
CA MET A 38 13.87 -5.44 8.94
C MET A 38 15.04 -5.43 7.97
N LEU A 39 15.98 -6.34 8.25
CA LEU A 39 17.10 -6.65 7.40
C LEU A 39 16.79 -7.93 6.65
N GLN A 40 17.06 -7.94 5.35
CA GLN A 40 16.91 -9.13 4.54
C GLN A 40 18.13 -9.29 3.65
N ASP A 41 18.64 -10.51 3.56
CA ASP A 41 19.64 -10.90 2.57
C ASP A 41 18.96 -11.30 1.25
N GLY A 42 19.65 -11.08 0.14
CA GLY A 42 19.19 -11.38 -1.22
C GLY A 42 18.61 -10.19 -2.00
N GLY A 43 18.60 -10.31 -3.32
CA GLY A 43 18.16 -9.26 -4.25
C GLY A 43 16.64 -9.13 -4.44
N PHE A 44 15.85 -9.93 -3.73
CA PHE A 44 14.39 -9.93 -3.81
C PHE A 44 13.80 -9.85 -2.41
N LEU A 45 12.81 -8.97 -2.20
CA LEU A 45 12.08 -8.91 -0.93
C LEU A 45 11.23 -10.18 -0.76
N THR A 46 11.61 -11.08 0.15
CA THR A 46 10.98 -12.41 0.32
C THR A 46 9.92 -12.46 1.42
N GLY A 47 9.75 -11.39 2.21
CA GLY A 47 8.66 -11.31 3.18
C GLY A 47 8.71 -10.10 4.10
N TRP A 48 7.59 -9.86 4.79
CA TRP A 48 7.46 -8.84 5.84
C TRP A 48 6.98 -9.54 7.13
N GLN A 49 7.75 -9.41 8.21
CA GLN A 49 7.31 -9.81 9.54
C GLN A 49 6.71 -8.58 10.24
N PRO A 50 5.38 -8.52 10.44
CA PRO A 50 4.76 -7.41 11.14
C PRO A 50 5.16 -7.42 12.61
N HIS A 51 5.28 -6.23 13.21
CA HIS A 51 5.41 -6.08 14.65
C HIS A 51 4.40 -6.93 15.41
N THR A 52 4.84 -7.65 16.44
CA THR A 52 3.96 -8.51 17.25
C THR A 52 3.09 -7.73 18.24
N GLN A 53 3.40 -6.45 18.49
CA GLN A 53 2.59 -5.58 19.36
C GLN A 53 1.71 -4.64 18.53
N GLU A 54 0.49 -4.39 19.02
CA GLU A 54 -0.46 -3.48 18.36
C GLU A 54 -0.06 -2.02 18.63
N VAL A 55 0.71 -1.42 17.70
CA VAL A 55 1.14 -0.01 17.81
C VAL A 55 0.06 0.96 17.29
N LEU A 56 -0.90 0.46 16.50
CA LEU A 56 -2.06 1.21 16.00
C LEU A 56 -3.34 0.47 16.39
N ARG A 57 -4.28 1.17 17.05
CA ARG A 57 -5.57 0.59 17.45
C ARG A 57 -6.35 0.12 16.23
N ARG A 58 -6.74 -1.15 16.20
CA ARG A 58 -7.67 -1.71 15.20
C ARG A 58 -8.97 -0.92 15.20
N ALA A 59 -9.56 -0.76 14.00
CA ALA A 59 -10.93 -0.27 13.89
C ALA A 59 -11.86 -1.22 14.66
N ARG A 60 -12.88 -0.66 15.31
CA ARG A 60 -13.82 -1.41 16.15
C ARG A 60 -15.22 -1.32 15.55
N ASP A 61 -16.02 -2.36 15.74
CA ASP A 61 -17.44 -2.32 15.42
C ASP A 61 -18.19 -1.39 16.40
N ALA A 62 -19.48 -1.18 16.16
CA ALA A 62 -20.34 -0.37 17.03
C ALA A 62 -20.43 -0.91 18.47
N SER A 63 -20.07 -2.17 18.69
CA SER A 63 -20.05 -2.86 19.99
C SER A 63 -18.67 -2.80 20.66
N GLY A 64 -17.67 -2.15 20.04
CA GLY A 64 -16.33 -2.00 20.58
C GLY A 64 -15.40 -3.20 20.34
N ASN A 65 -15.82 -4.24 19.61
CA ASN A 65 -14.95 -5.37 19.29
C ASN A 65 -13.96 -4.99 18.18
N PRO A 66 -12.69 -5.42 18.27
CA PRO A 66 -11.74 -5.20 17.18
C PRO A 66 -12.24 -5.93 15.93
N LEU A 67 -12.32 -5.21 14.81
CA LEU A 67 -12.66 -5.81 13.53
C LEU A 67 -11.60 -6.88 13.17
N PRO A 68 -12.00 -8.05 12.64
CA PRO A 68 -11.06 -9.09 12.19
C PRO A 68 -10.24 -8.66 10.96
N VAL A 69 -10.65 -7.57 10.31
CA VAL A 69 -10.04 -7.01 9.11
C VAL A 69 -8.57 -6.67 9.35
N ARG A 70 -7.69 -7.19 8.48
CA ARG A 70 -6.26 -6.83 8.52
C ARG A 70 -6.08 -5.49 7.82
N HIS A 71 -5.46 -4.55 8.52
CA HIS A 71 -5.13 -3.23 7.98
C HIS A 71 -3.65 -3.15 7.64
N TYR A 72 -3.34 -2.67 6.44
CA TYR A 72 -2.00 -2.40 5.96
C TYR A 72 -1.90 -0.92 5.60
N CYS A 73 -0.78 -0.30 5.96
CA CYS A 73 -0.51 1.09 5.63
C CYS A 73 0.86 1.17 4.95
N ALA A 74 0.93 1.99 3.90
CA ALA A 74 2.19 2.38 3.29
C ALA A 74 2.19 3.88 3.05
N VAL A 75 3.37 4.47 3.08
CA VAL A 75 3.59 5.85 2.66
C VAL A 75 4.82 5.84 1.77
N GLY A 76 4.75 6.59 0.68
CA GLY A 76 5.87 6.73 -0.23
C GLY A 76 5.67 7.88 -1.20
N ARG A 77 6.64 8.04 -2.09
CA ARG A 77 6.69 9.13 -3.06
C ARG A 77 6.98 8.57 -4.45
N GLY A 78 6.09 8.80 -5.39
CA GLY A 78 6.20 8.23 -6.74
C GLY A 78 5.80 6.75 -6.84
N PRO A 79 6.20 6.06 -7.92
CA PRO A 79 5.85 4.67 -8.16
C PRO A 79 6.35 3.74 -7.06
N MET A 80 5.51 2.80 -6.62
CA MET A 80 5.84 1.83 -5.57
C MET A 80 5.20 0.47 -5.81
N ILE A 81 5.83 -0.58 -5.26
CA ILE A 81 5.26 -1.92 -5.17
C ILE A 81 4.85 -2.17 -3.72
N LEU A 82 3.56 -2.40 -3.52
CA LEU A 82 2.97 -2.79 -2.25
C LEU A 82 2.82 -4.30 -2.21
N VAL A 83 3.36 -4.92 -1.18
CA VAL A 83 3.11 -6.34 -0.88
C VAL A 83 2.11 -6.38 0.27
N LEU A 84 0.92 -6.91 0.00
CA LEU A 84 -0.16 -7.05 0.97
C LEU A 84 -0.28 -8.54 1.34
N PRO A 85 0.19 -8.95 2.52
CA PRO A 85 0.07 -10.34 2.96
C PRO A 85 -1.41 -10.71 3.14
N ASN A 86 -1.85 -11.78 2.49
CA ASN A 86 -3.12 -12.42 2.80
C ASN A 86 -2.82 -13.75 3.48
N ARG A 87 -2.86 -13.73 4.81
CA ARG A 87 -2.59 -14.93 5.62
C ARG A 87 -3.80 -15.86 5.73
N GLY A 88 -4.90 -15.53 5.07
CA GLY A 88 -6.02 -16.46 4.90
C GLY A 88 -5.69 -17.56 3.89
N GLU A 89 -6.40 -18.68 3.98
CA GLU A 89 -6.23 -19.82 3.08
C GLU A 89 -6.84 -19.58 1.68
N VAL A 90 -7.62 -18.51 1.52
CA VAL A 90 -8.36 -18.18 0.29
C VAL A 90 -8.20 -16.71 -0.10
N THR A 91 -8.50 -16.43 -1.37
CA THR A 91 -8.56 -15.07 -1.90
C THR A 91 -9.58 -14.23 -1.12
N SER A 92 -9.15 -13.05 -0.67
CA SER A 92 -9.96 -12.14 0.13
C SER A 92 -10.28 -10.86 -0.65
N GLY A 93 -11.41 -10.24 -0.34
CA GLY A 93 -11.75 -8.92 -0.88
C GLY A 93 -10.80 -7.87 -0.34
N LEU A 94 -10.38 -6.95 -1.21
CA LEU A 94 -9.46 -5.88 -0.86
C LEU A 94 -10.14 -4.51 -1.01
N ASP A 95 -10.14 -3.74 0.07
CA ASP A 95 -10.46 -2.32 0.04
C ASP A 95 -9.15 -1.52 0.11
N VAL A 96 -8.95 -0.58 -0.82
CA VAL A 96 -7.77 0.29 -0.92
C VAL A 96 -8.22 1.75 -0.92
N THR A 97 -7.55 2.57 -0.12
CA THR A 97 -7.67 4.03 -0.12
C THR A 97 -6.29 4.63 -0.31
N ILE A 98 -6.12 5.44 -1.34
CA ILE A 98 -4.89 6.15 -1.66
C ILE A 98 -5.17 7.63 -1.47
N ARG A 99 -4.35 8.30 -0.66
CA ARG A 99 -4.41 9.74 -0.41
C ARG A 99 -3.08 10.37 -0.76
N ALA A 100 -3.11 11.46 -1.50
CA ALA A 100 -1.94 12.19 -1.93
C ALA A 100 -1.97 13.63 -1.39
N SER A 101 -0.79 14.22 -1.17
CA SER A 101 -0.66 15.65 -0.82
C SER A 101 -1.15 16.57 -1.93
N ASP A 102 -0.99 16.12 -3.17
CA ASP A 102 -1.35 16.82 -4.40
C ASP A 102 -2.07 15.83 -5.33
N PRO A 103 -2.93 16.31 -6.26
CA PRO A 103 -3.64 15.43 -7.18
C PRO A 103 -2.69 14.51 -7.94
N MET A 104 -2.97 13.21 -7.92
CA MET A 104 -2.26 12.21 -8.71
C MET A 104 -2.74 12.34 -10.17
N PRO A 105 -1.95 12.90 -11.09
CA PRO A 105 -2.44 13.27 -12.42
C PRO A 105 -2.81 12.06 -13.28
N ARG A 106 -2.19 10.89 -13.01
CA ARG A 106 -2.41 9.68 -13.80
C ARG A 106 -2.18 8.43 -12.95
N LEU A 107 -2.95 8.32 -11.87
CA LEU A 107 -2.90 7.16 -10.97
C LEU A 107 -3.12 5.86 -11.76
N SER A 108 -2.15 4.97 -11.74
CA SER A 108 -2.24 3.60 -12.24
C SER A 108 -2.07 2.62 -11.10
N LEU A 109 -2.89 1.59 -11.15
CA LEU A 109 -2.81 0.44 -10.27
C LEU A 109 -2.57 -0.79 -11.12
N ALA A 110 -1.61 -1.61 -10.72
CA ALA A 110 -1.31 -2.86 -11.41
C ALA A 110 -1.22 -4.02 -10.42
N HIS A 111 -1.85 -5.15 -10.76
CA HIS A 111 -1.77 -6.39 -10.00
C HIS A 111 -0.78 -7.34 -10.67
N GLU A 112 -0.07 -8.16 -9.87
CA GLU A 112 0.83 -9.22 -10.35
C GLU A 112 1.82 -8.71 -11.41
N PHE A 113 2.58 -7.67 -11.08
CA PHE A 113 3.61 -7.11 -11.97
C PHE A 113 3.09 -6.63 -13.34
N GLY A 114 1.91 -5.99 -13.36
CA GLY A 114 1.37 -5.36 -14.56
C GLY A 114 0.34 -6.19 -15.33
N ALA A 115 0.10 -7.46 -14.96
CA ALA A 115 -0.83 -8.35 -15.65
C ALA A 115 -2.28 -7.81 -15.69
N HIS A 116 -2.67 -7.10 -14.64
CA HIS A 116 -3.93 -6.38 -14.58
C HIS A 116 -3.61 -4.94 -14.26
N ARG A 117 -3.57 -4.05 -15.27
CA ARG A 117 -3.35 -2.62 -15.07
C ARG A 117 -4.64 -1.83 -15.31
N SER A 118 -4.88 -0.82 -14.47
CA SER A 118 -5.96 0.14 -14.67
C SER A 118 -5.52 1.51 -14.25
N THR A 119 -5.85 2.49 -15.08
CA THR A 119 -5.50 3.89 -14.87
C THR A 119 -6.76 4.67 -14.57
N ALA A 120 -6.69 5.52 -13.55
CA ALA A 120 -7.76 6.43 -13.17
C ALA A 120 -8.13 7.30 -14.38
N PRO A 121 -9.43 7.51 -14.66
CA PRO A 121 -9.86 8.33 -15.79
C PRO A 121 -9.69 9.84 -15.54
N ALA A 122 -9.40 10.26 -14.30
CA ALA A 122 -9.21 11.64 -13.94
C ALA A 122 -8.13 11.77 -12.84
N PRO A 123 -7.48 12.94 -12.74
CA PRO A 123 -6.65 13.28 -11.58
C PRO A 123 -7.47 13.30 -10.29
N ALA A 124 -6.87 12.86 -9.18
CA ALA A 124 -7.52 12.94 -7.87
C ALA A 124 -6.50 12.98 -6.73
N SER A 125 -6.84 13.63 -5.62
CA SER A 125 -6.02 13.58 -4.41
C SER A 125 -6.37 12.38 -3.53
N GLU A 126 -7.60 11.89 -3.62
CA GLU A 126 -8.06 10.66 -2.99
C GLU A 126 -8.62 9.69 -4.03
N ALA A 127 -8.20 8.43 -3.96
CA ALA A 127 -8.76 7.33 -4.71
C ALA A 127 -9.17 6.20 -3.76
N VAL A 128 -10.42 5.73 -3.88
CA VAL A 128 -10.92 4.61 -3.09
C VAL A 128 -11.39 3.51 -4.03
N LEU A 129 -10.93 2.29 -3.80
CA LEU A 129 -11.38 1.07 -4.46
C LEU A 129 -11.84 0.10 -3.39
N ALA A 130 -13.14 -0.16 -3.30
CA ALA A 130 -13.71 -0.99 -2.25
C ALA A 130 -14.36 -2.24 -2.84
N ALA A 131 -13.77 -3.41 -2.53
CA ALA A 131 -14.39 -4.70 -2.74
C ALA A 131 -15.69 -4.82 -1.95
N THR A 132 -15.73 -4.24 -0.76
CA THR A 132 -16.87 -4.31 0.17
C THR A 132 -18.13 -3.69 -0.43
N THR A 133 -18.01 -2.53 -1.07
CA THR A 133 -19.15 -1.83 -1.68
C THR A 133 -19.20 -2.01 -3.19
N ARG A 134 -18.23 -2.71 -3.78
CA ARG A 134 -18.03 -2.83 -5.24
C ARG A 134 -18.00 -1.47 -5.94
N ALA A 135 -17.44 -0.48 -5.26
CA ALA A 135 -17.42 0.91 -5.72
C ALA A 135 -15.99 1.42 -5.84
N ALA A 136 -15.81 2.36 -6.77
CA ALA A 136 -14.59 3.10 -6.97
C ALA A 136 -14.91 4.59 -6.92
N THR A 137 -14.10 5.38 -6.20
CA THR A 137 -14.25 6.84 -6.17
C THR A 137 -12.93 7.56 -6.37
N LEU A 138 -13.04 8.74 -6.98
CA LEU A 138 -11.97 9.74 -7.08
C LEU A 138 -12.49 11.02 -6.47
N ASP A 139 -11.83 11.52 -5.41
CA ASP A 139 -12.28 12.68 -4.61
C ASP A 139 -13.78 12.61 -4.25
N GLY A 140 -14.25 11.41 -3.87
CA GLY A 140 -15.64 11.12 -3.51
C GLY A 140 -16.61 10.93 -4.67
N GLN A 141 -16.21 11.23 -5.92
CA GLN A 141 -17.03 11.01 -7.10
C GLN A 141 -16.95 9.55 -7.56
N GLN A 142 -18.10 8.92 -7.82
CA GLN A 142 -18.15 7.54 -8.30
C GLN A 142 -17.54 7.40 -9.69
N VAL A 143 -16.75 6.35 -9.88
CA VAL A 143 -16.11 6.03 -11.17
C VAL A 143 -16.47 4.60 -11.57
N PRO A 144 -17.64 4.38 -12.20
CA PRO A 144 -18.09 3.04 -12.56
C PRO A 144 -17.10 2.29 -13.44
N GLY A 145 -16.87 1.02 -13.13
CA GLY A 145 -16.02 0.11 -13.91
C GLY A 145 -14.51 0.24 -13.68
N TRP A 146 -14.03 1.42 -13.24
CA TRP A 146 -12.62 1.61 -12.88
C TRP A 146 -12.24 0.76 -11.66
N GLY A 147 -11.04 0.19 -11.67
CA GLY A 147 -10.50 -0.54 -10.52
C GLY A 147 -11.23 -1.84 -10.11
N SER A 148 -12.30 -2.23 -10.82
CA SER A 148 -13.11 -3.44 -10.53
C SER A 148 -12.31 -4.74 -10.52
N ARG A 149 -11.20 -4.80 -11.27
CA ARG A 149 -10.27 -5.94 -11.33
C ARG A 149 -9.25 -5.98 -10.18
N PHE A 150 -9.24 -5.00 -9.28
CA PHE A 150 -8.21 -4.79 -8.24
C PHE A 150 -8.75 -5.01 -6.82
N LEU A 151 -9.97 -5.56 -6.73
CA LEU A 151 -10.74 -5.68 -5.50
C LEU A 151 -10.49 -7.01 -4.78
N PHE A 152 -9.29 -7.59 -4.90
CA PHE A 152 -8.96 -8.85 -4.24
C PHE A 152 -7.47 -8.98 -3.93
N ALA A 153 -7.15 -9.82 -2.96
CA ALA A 153 -5.81 -10.30 -2.67
C ALA A 153 -5.82 -11.85 -2.66
N PRO A 154 -5.01 -12.52 -3.51
CA PRO A 154 -4.86 -13.98 -3.49
C PRO A 154 -4.43 -14.50 -2.12
N ALA A 155 -4.58 -15.80 -1.86
CA ALA A 155 -3.96 -16.41 -0.68
C ALA A 155 -2.43 -16.20 -0.71
N VAL A 156 -1.79 -16.18 0.47
CA VAL A 156 -0.38 -15.84 0.69
C VAL A 156 -0.11 -14.34 0.63
N ASP A 157 -0.11 -13.75 -0.56
CA ASP A 157 0.15 -12.33 -0.76
C ASP A 157 -0.50 -11.77 -2.02
N ALA A 158 -0.52 -10.45 -2.11
CA ALA A 158 -0.89 -9.70 -3.30
C ALA A 158 0.12 -8.61 -3.56
N LYS A 159 0.50 -8.42 -4.82
CA LYS A 159 1.51 -7.45 -5.24
C LYS A 159 0.86 -6.37 -6.09
N PHE A 160 0.83 -5.15 -5.55
CA PHE A 160 0.20 -4.00 -6.16
C PHE A 160 1.23 -2.94 -6.54
N GLU A 161 1.36 -2.66 -7.82
CA GLU A 161 2.01 -1.45 -8.29
C GLU A 161 1.06 -0.27 -8.13
N VAL A 162 1.55 0.80 -7.51
CA VAL A 162 0.87 2.09 -7.42
C VAL A 162 1.77 3.12 -8.07
N ASP A 163 1.30 3.73 -9.15
CA ASP A 163 2.05 4.76 -9.88
C ASP A 163 1.17 6.01 -10.02
N PRO A 164 1.50 7.14 -9.35
CA PRO A 164 0.68 8.35 -9.41
C PRO A 164 0.78 9.10 -10.75
N GLU A 165 1.77 8.77 -11.58
CA GLU A 165 2.14 9.54 -12.78
C GLU A 165 2.39 8.63 -14.00
N TYR A 166 1.72 7.46 -14.04
CA TYR A 166 2.04 6.39 -14.99
C TYR A 166 2.08 6.84 -16.45
N ARG A 167 3.16 6.56 -17.16
CA ARG A 167 3.28 6.79 -18.61
C ARG A 167 3.41 5.47 -19.33
N ALA A 168 2.50 5.21 -20.28
CA ALA A 168 2.58 4.03 -21.14
C ALA A 168 3.77 4.08 -22.10
N ASP A 169 4.24 5.29 -22.43
CA ASP A 169 5.38 5.53 -23.29
C ASP A 169 6.45 6.31 -22.51
N LEU A 170 7.66 5.74 -22.43
CA LEU A 170 8.82 6.30 -21.73
C LEU A 170 9.65 7.23 -22.64
N SER A 171 9.30 7.36 -23.93
CA SER A 171 10.08 8.13 -24.91
C SER A 171 9.92 9.65 -24.80
N ASP A 172 8.98 10.14 -23.98
CA ASP A 172 8.76 11.57 -23.73
C ASP A 172 8.96 11.92 -22.25
N PRO A 173 10.21 12.21 -21.82
CA PRO A 173 10.49 12.60 -20.44
C PRO A 173 9.98 14.03 -20.16
N PRO A 174 9.48 14.31 -18.95
CA PRO A 174 9.09 15.68 -18.60
C PRO A 174 10.30 16.61 -18.64
N GLN A 175 10.16 17.81 -19.23
CA GLN A 175 11.21 18.84 -19.25
C GLN A 175 11.64 19.29 -17.83
N THR A 176 10.80 19.01 -16.82
CA THR A 176 11.14 19.11 -15.39
C THR A 176 10.28 18.09 -14.64
N PRO A 177 10.83 17.17 -13.84
CA PRO A 177 10.00 16.25 -13.07
C PRO A 177 9.14 17.07 -12.10
N PRO A 178 7.80 16.96 -12.15
CA PRO A 178 6.96 17.59 -11.14
C PRO A 178 7.35 17.04 -9.75
N ALA A 179 7.15 17.86 -8.72
CA ALA A 179 7.29 17.38 -7.35
C ALA A 179 6.31 16.21 -7.15
N ARG A 180 6.85 14.99 -7.04
CA ARG A 180 6.01 13.79 -6.90
C ARG A 180 5.18 13.89 -5.61
N PRO A 181 3.87 13.61 -5.66
CA PRO A 181 3.02 13.72 -4.49
C PRO A 181 3.46 12.76 -3.39
N HIS A 182 3.34 13.20 -2.15
CA HIS A 182 3.46 12.31 -1.00
C HIS A 182 2.18 11.50 -0.90
N MET A 183 2.28 10.19 -1.05
CA MET A 183 1.12 9.29 -1.02
C MET A 183 1.08 8.49 0.26
N ARG A 184 -0.13 8.30 0.78
CA ARG A 184 -0.48 7.38 1.85
C ARG A 184 -1.49 6.38 1.30
N VAL A 185 -1.14 5.11 1.35
CA VAL A 185 -2.00 4.00 0.97
C VAL A 185 -2.46 3.28 2.22
N PHE A 186 -3.77 3.18 2.39
CA PHE A 186 -4.43 2.29 3.32
C PHE A 186 -5.04 1.13 2.54
N ALA A 187 -4.78 -0.09 3.00
CA ALA A 187 -5.37 -1.28 2.45
C ALA A 187 -6.00 -2.09 3.59
N SER A 188 -7.13 -2.72 3.33
CA SER A 188 -7.79 -3.60 4.28
C SER A 188 -8.31 -4.86 3.60
N LEU A 189 -7.94 -6.01 4.17
CA LEU A 189 -8.42 -7.30 3.72
C LEU A 189 -9.64 -7.72 4.51
N LYS A 190 -10.73 -7.98 3.79
CA LYS A 190 -11.90 -8.64 4.36
C LYS A 190 -11.59 -10.14 4.46
N GLU A 191 -11.27 -10.62 5.66
CA GLU A 191 -11.19 -12.07 5.88
C GLU A 191 -12.58 -12.66 5.61
N TRP A 192 -12.67 -13.54 4.60
CA TRP A 192 -13.76 -14.50 4.55
C TRP A 192 -13.45 -15.53 5.64
N VAL A 193 -14.14 -15.44 6.77
CA VAL A 193 -14.04 -16.47 7.80
C VAL A 193 -14.63 -17.75 7.19
N SER A 194 -13.82 -18.77 6.98
CA SER A 194 -14.30 -20.13 6.67
C SER A 194 -14.95 -20.71 7.94
N GLY A 195 -16.17 -20.24 8.21
CA GLY A 195 -17.08 -20.75 9.23
C GLY A 195 -18.43 -21.05 8.59
N PRO A 196 -19.30 -21.87 9.23
CA PRO A 196 -20.50 -22.43 8.62
C PRO A 196 -21.62 -21.39 8.53
N GLU A 197 -21.44 -20.32 7.79
CA GLU A 197 -22.53 -19.46 7.36
C GLU A 197 -22.59 -19.50 5.84
N ARG A 198 -23.49 -20.37 5.38
CA ARG A 198 -23.92 -20.50 4.00
C ARG A 198 -24.57 -19.19 3.55
N PHE A 199 -24.36 -18.87 2.27
CA PHE A 199 -25.17 -17.96 1.46
C PHE A 199 -26.68 -18.16 1.66
#